data_AF-A0A960SUW2-F1
#
_entry.id   AF-A0A960SUW2-F1
#
_cell.length_a   1.000
_cell.length_b   1.000
_cell.length_c   1.000
_cell.angle_alpha   90.00
_cell.angle_beta   90.00
_cell.angle_gamma   90.00
#
_symmetry.space_group_name_H-M   'P 1'
#
loop_
_entity.id
_entity.type
_entity.pdbx_description
1 polymer ?
#
loop_
_entity_poly.entity_id
_entity_poly.type
_entity_poly.pdbx_seq_one_letter_code
_entity_poly.pdbx_strand_id
1 'polypeptide(L)'
;WKAANFNPAQLADPLVSGDNADADFDGLVTSAEFALGGDPLAFDAGPAVGTMTIGPDRHLTLTYKQRNDGSATVAPEASNVLGGWDDNPLLFVTVSTTPVGLEHEEIVIRTANPIPTAPKFIRLSIQIIP
;
A
#
# COMPACT_ATOMS: atom_id res chain seq x y z
N TRP A 1 -14.07 2.93 11.42
CA TRP A 1 -12.64 3.09 11.69
C TRP A 1 -12.28 4.48 12.24
N LYS A 2 -12.55 5.61 11.54
CA LYS A 2 -12.18 6.96 12.07
C LYS A 2 -12.66 7.24 13.50
N ALA A 3 -13.93 6.94 13.82
CA ALA A 3 -14.46 7.13 15.16
C ALA A 3 -13.81 6.26 16.26
N ALA A 4 -13.02 5.25 15.88
CA ALA A 4 -12.26 4.42 16.79
C ALA A 4 -10.81 4.92 17.00
N ASN A 5 -10.25 5.68 16.03
CA ASN A 5 -8.86 6.15 16.08
C ASN A 5 -8.73 7.65 16.41
N PHE A 6 -9.78 8.44 16.19
CA PHE A 6 -9.79 9.88 16.47
C PHE A 6 -10.77 10.22 17.60
N ASN A 7 -10.38 11.16 18.46
CA ASN A 7 -11.27 11.75 19.44
C ASN A 7 -12.24 12.77 18.80
N PRO A 8 -13.30 13.22 19.50
CA PRO A 8 -14.29 14.14 18.92
C PRO A 8 -13.73 15.46 18.41
N ALA A 9 -12.69 16.02 19.03
CA ALA A 9 -12.07 17.26 18.57
C ALA A 9 -11.27 17.02 17.28
N GLN A 10 -10.55 15.90 17.19
CA GLN A 10 -9.81 15.50 15.98
C GLN A 10 -10.75 15.17 14.81
N LEU A 11 -11.90 14.52 15.08
CA LEU A 11 -12.94 14.27 14.08
C LEU A 11 -13.58 15.56 13.54
N ALA A 12 -13.58 16.63 14.33
CA ALA A 12 -14.07 17.93 13.90
C ALA A 12 -13.04 18.72 13.06
N ASP A 13 -11.78 18.28 13.04
CA ASP A 13 -10.70 18.91 12.28
C ASP A 13 -10.38 18.12 11.00
N PRO A 14 -10.74 18.63 9.80
CA PRO A 14 -10.48 17.96 8.54
C PRO A 14 -9.00 17.90 8.18
N LEU A 15 -8.12 18.71 8.80
CA LEU A 15 -6.67 18.63 8.61
C LEU A 15 -6.04 17.50 9.42
N VAL A 16 -6.77 16.94 10.39
CA VAL A 16 -6.32 15.82 11.23
C VAL A 16 -6.96 14.50 10.80
N SER A 17 -8.26 14.51 10.48
CA SER A 17 -9.01 13.28 10.20
C SER A 17 -9.65 13.22 8.81
N GLY A 18 -9.41 14.22 7.95
CA GLY A 18 -9.87 14.20 6.56
C GLY A 18 -9.21 13.07 5.76
N ASP A 19 -9.84 12.59 4.68
CA ASP A 19 -9.34 11.40 3.94
C ASP A 19 -7.92 11.57 3.37
N ASN A 20 -7.52 12.82 3.10
CA ASN A 20 -6.19 13.21 2.61
C ASN A 20 -5.30 13.82 3.71
N ALA A 21 -5.71 13.76 4.98
CA ALA A 21 -4.90 14.23 6.11
C ALA A 21 -3.84 13.18 6.46
N ASP A 22 -2.62 13.62 6.67
CA ASP A 22 -1.46 12.87 7.17
C ASP A 22 -1.06 13.56 8.48
N ALA A 23 -1.65 13.11 9.58
CA ALA A 23 -1.63 13.86 10.85
C ALA A 23 -0.35 13.62 11.67
N ASP A 24 0.32 12.50 11.41
CA ASP A 24 1.56 12.06 12.04
C ASP A 24 2.79 12.25 11.14
N PHE A 25 2.59 12.64 9.88
CA PHE A 25 3.60 13.05 8.91
C PHE A 25 4.52 11.92 8.44
N ASP A 26 3.98 10.70 8.34
CA ASP A 26 4.73 9.53 7.84
C ASP A 26 4.57 9.32 6.32
N GLY A 27 3.72 10.12 5.68
CA GLY A 27 3.43 10.10 4.25
C GLY A 27 2.21 9.25 3.86
N LEU A 28 1.52 8.63 4.82
CA LEU A 28 0.26 7.93 4.60
C LEU A 28 -0.91 8.80 5.04
N VAL A 29 -1.79 9.10 4.10
CA VAL A 29 -3.03 9.80 4.41
C VAL A 29 -4.02 8.88 5.10
N THR A 30 -4.99 9.45 5.82
CA THR A 30 -6.01 8.74 6.59
C THR A 30 -6.74 7.64 5.81
N SER A 31 -6.98 7.83 4.50
CA SER A 31 -7.56 6.80 3.64
C SER A 31 -6.60 5.63 3.35
N ALA A 32 -5.30 5.91 3.17
CA ALA A 32 -4.27 4.88 3.05
C ALA A 32 -4.08 4.13 4.37
N GLU A 33 -4.05 4.84 5.50
CA GLU A 33 -4.02 4.28 6.85
C GLU A 33 -5.16 3.27 7.08
N PHE A 34 -6.38 3.65 6.70
CA PHE A 34 -7.53 2.74 6.75
C PHE A 34 -7.35 1.49 5.89
N ALA A 35 -6.88 1.64 4.65
CA ALA A 35 -6.74 0.54 3.71
C ALA A 35 -5.59 -0.42 4.05
N LEU A 36 -4.51 0.11 4.63
CA LEU A 36 -3.28 -0.61 4.96
C LEU A 36 -3.22 -1.00 6.45
N GLY A 37 -4.17 -0.58 7.27
CA GLY A 37 -4.26 -0.97 8.68
C GLY A 37 -3.15 -0.39 9.55
N GLY A 38 -2.83 0.89 9.36
CA GLY A 38 -1.95 1.66 10.25
C GLY A 38 -2.70 2.49 11.31
N ASP A 39 -1.96 3.28 12.07
CA ASP A 39 -2.41 4.25 13.07
C ASP A 39 -2.24 5.69 12.54
N PRO A 40 -3.34 6.44 12.29
CA PRO A 40 -3.27 7.77 11.70
C PRO A 40 -2.68 8.84 12.64
N LEU A 41 -2.30 8.48 13.87
CA LEU A 41 -1.73 9.38 14.87
C LEU A 41 -0.33 8.95 15.33
N ALA A 42 0.24 7.88 14.76
CA ALA A 42 1.54 7.38 15.14
C ALA A 42 2.29 6.81 13.93
N PHE A 43 3.54 7.25 13.78
CA PHE A 43 4.40 6.84 12.68
C PHE A 43 4.37 5.33 12.45
N ASP A 44 3.99 4.93 11.24
CA ASP A 44 4.02 3.57 10.79
C ASP A 44 4.89 3.40 9.54
N ALA A 45 5.58 2.26 9.47
CA ALA A 45 6.28 1.90 8.25
C ALA A 45 5.24 1.53 7.18
N GLY A 46 5.12 2.38 6.15
CA GLY A 46 4.28 2.08 5.00
C GLY A 46 4.77 0.87 4.17
N PRO A 47 4.16 0.65 2.99
CA PRO A 47 4.51 -0.45 2.11
C PRO A 47 6.02 -0.56 1.85
N ALA A 48 6.57 -1.76 2.05
CA ALA A 48 8.00 -1.99 1.90
C ALA A 48 8.35 -2.39 0.46
N VAL A 49 9.23 -1.63 -0.17
CA VAL A 49 9.83 -1.97 -1.47
C VAL A 49 11.10 -2.79 -1.26
N GLY A 50 11.31 -3.82 -2.06
CA GLY A 50 12.52 -4.63 -2.00
C GLY A 50 12.89 -5.28 -3.33
N THR A 51 13.79 -6.27 -3.26
CA THR A 51 14.09 -7.12 -4.41
C THR A 51 14.16 -8.59 -4.02
N MET A 52 13.71 -9.47 -4.91
CA MET A 52 13.79 -10.93 -4.76
C MET A 52 14.56 -11.53 -5.94
N THR A 53 15.46 -12.49 -5.65
CA THR A 53 16.23 -13.21 -6.67
C THR A 53 15.54 -14.52 -7.02
N ILE A 54 15.30 -14.75 -8.32
CA ILE A 54 14.72 -15.99 -8.87
C ILE A 54 15.67 -16.50 -9.95
N GLY A 55 16.39 -17.59 -9.67
CA GLY A 55 17.45 -18.06 -10.55
C GLY A 55 18.55 -16.99 -10.70
N PRO A 56 18.94 -16.59 -11.93
CA PRO A 56 19.92 -15.53 -12.15
C PRO A 56 19.34 -14.11 -12.05
N ASP A 57 18.01 -13.97 -12.00
CA ASP A 57 17.33 -12.69 -12.18
C ASP A 57 16.88 -12.06 -10.86
N ARG A 58 16.91 -10.72 -10.79
CA ARG A 58 16.34 -9.95 -9.68
C ARG A 58 15.02 -9.30 -10.09
N HIS A 59 14.04 -9.32 -9.21
CA HIS A 59 12.71 -8.73 -9.40
C HIS A 59 12.44 -7.68 -8.32
N LEU A 60 11.67 -6.62 -8.62
CA LEU A 60 11.18 -5.71 -7.57
C LEU A 60 10.10 -6.43 -6.76
N THR A 61 10.04 -6.15 -5.46
CA THR A 61 8.98 -6.64 -4.57
C THR A 61 8.26 -5.48 -3.89
N LEU A 62 7.00 -5.71 -3.57
CA LEU A 62 6.23 -4.90 -2.63
C LEU A 62 5.65 -5.82 -1.56
N THR A 63 5.81 -5.42 -0.31
CA THR A 63 5.12 -6.01 0.85
C THR A 63 4.20 -4.96 1.43
N TYR A 64 2.91 -5.29 1.54
CA TYR A 64 1.89 -4.35 2.02
C TYR A 64 0.74 -5.10 2.68
N LYS A 65 0.03 -4.43 3.56
CA LYS A 65 -1.23 -4.92 4.12
C LYS A 65 -2.40 -4.48 3.25
N GLN A 66 -3.47 -5.25 3.21
CA GLN A 66 -4.75 -4.83 2.63
C GLN A 66 -5.91 -5.34 3.47
N ARG A 67 -7.03 -4.60 3.45
CA ARG A 67 -8.28 -5.05 4.07
C ARG A 67 -8.84 -6.29 3.37
N ASN A 68 -9.39 -7.22 4.16
CA ASN A 68 -9.98 -8.47 3.65
C ASN A 68 -11.51 -8.42 3.53
N ASP A 69 -12.14 -7.28 3.82
CA ASP A 69 -13.60 -7.07 3.80
C ASP A 69 -14.11 -6.37 2.53
N GLY A 70 -13.21 -6.01 1.61
CA GLY A 70 -13.56 -5.32 0.35
C GLY A 70 -13.91 -3.85 0.49
N SER A 71 -13.69 -3.22 1.65
CA SER A 71 -13.90 -1.77 1.84
C SER A 71 -12.78 -0.89 1.25
N ALA A 72 -11.71 -1.50 0.75
CA ALA A 72 -10.67 -0.84 -0.02
C ALA A 72 -10.11 -1.79 -1.09
N THR A 73 -9.69 -1.24 -2.22
CA THR A 73 -8.88 -1.93 -3.23
C THR A 73 -7.45 -1.41 -3.14
N VAL A 74 -6.50 -2.33 -3.06
CA VAL A 74 -5.05 -2.04 -3.11
C VAL A 74 -4.47 -2.78 -4.30
N ALA A 75 -4.02 -2.04 -5.31
CA ALA A 75 -3.51 -2.59 -6.56
C ALA A 75 -2.05 -2.19 -6.79
N PRO A 76 -1.15 -3.13 -7.10
CA PRO A 76 0.20 -2.77 -7.49
C PRO A 76 0.23 -2.19 -8.90
N GLU A 77 1.11 -1.22 -9.10
CA GLU A 77 1.37 -0.60 -10.39
C GLU A 77 2.87 -0.55 -10.65
N ALA A 78 3.28 -0.70 -11.91
CA ALA A 78 4.68 -0.69 -12.31
C ALA A 78 4.91 0.29 -13.45
N SER A 79 6.15 0.75 -13.58
CA SER A 79 6.56 1.53 -14.74
C SER A 79 8.04 1.38 -15.05
N ASN A 80 8.42 1.65 -16.29
CA ASN A 80 9.81 1.83 -16.71
C ASN A 80 10.22 3.32 -16.77
N VAL A 81 9.28 4.24 -16.51
CA VAL A 81 9.50 5.70 -16.47
C VAL A 81 8.71 6.32 -15.32
N LEU A 82 9.12 7.47 -14.80
CA LEU A 82 8.29 8.17 -13.81
C LEU A 82 7.05 8.75 -14.50
N GLY A 83 5.85 8.30 -14.08
CA GLY A 83 4.56 8.88 -14.48
C GLY A 83 3.69 8.04 -15.43
N GLY A 84 4.21 6.96 -16.02
CA GLY A 84 3.42 6.04 -16.88
C GLY A 84 3.11 4.73 -16.17
N TRP A 85 2.07 4.68 -15.35
CA TRP A 85 1.76 3.54 -14.48
C TRP A 85 0.90 2.50 -15.20
N ASP A 86 1.30 1.24 -15.10
CA ASP A 86 0.59 0.08 -15.64
C ASP A 86 0.15 -0.83 -14.48
N ASP A 87 -1.15 -1.09 -14.42
CA ASP A 87 -1.85 -1.87 -13.39
C ASP A 87 -2.20 -3.29 -13.88
N ASN A 88 -1.73 -3.70 -15.07
CA ASN A 88 -2.03 -5.01 -15.62
C ASN A 88 -1.60 -6.13 -14.65
N PRO A 89 -2.53 -6.97 -14.17
CA PRO A 89 -2.22 -8.01 -13.18
C PRO A 89 -1.12 -9.00 -13.63
N LEU A 90 -0.94 -9.19 -14.94
CA LEU A 90 0.11 -10.06 -15.49
C LEU A 90 1.53 -9.53 -15.26
N LEU A 91 1.68 -8.27 -14.87
CA LEU A 91 2.97 -7.68 -14.50
C LEU A 91 3.43 -8.09 -13.11
N PHE A 92 2.58 -8.76 -12.32
CA PHE A 92 2.85 -9.11 -10.94
C PHE A 92 2.62 -10.60 -10.68
N VAL A 93 3.37 -11.11 -9.70
CA VAL A 93 3.20 -12.46 -9.19
C VAL A 93 3.07 -12.35 -7.67
N THR A 94 1.96 -12.83 -7.12
CA THR A 94 1.80 -12.98 -5.68
C THR A 94 2.74 -14.06 -5.17
N VAL A 95 3.61 -13.68 -4.24
CA VAL A 95 4.56 -14.56 -3.56
C VAL A 95 3.89 -15.17 -2.33
N SER A 96 3.17 -14.38 -1.56
CA SER A 96 2.41 -14.86 -0.40
C SER A 96 1.25 -13.93 -0.05
N THR A 97 0.26 -14.53 0.61
CA THR A 97 -0.86 -13.84 1.27
C THR A 97 -0.98 -14.43 2.66
N THR A 98 -0.78 -13.62 3.70
CA THR A 98 -0.75 -14.06 5.09
C THR A 98 -1.74 -13.24 5.91
N PRO A 99 -2.74 -13.84 6.57
CA PRO A 99 -3.65 -13.08 7.45
C PRO A 99 -2.89 -12.34 8.55
N VAL A 100 -3.25 -11.08 8.80
CA VAL A 100 -2.71 -10.23 9.87
C VAL A 100 -3.86 -9.63 10.67
N GLY A 101 -4.07 -10.15 11.88
CA GLY A 101 -5.25 -9.81 12.66
C GLY A 101 -6.54 -10.34 12.01
N LEU A 102 -7.66 -9.66 12.26
CA LEU A 102 -8.98 -10.08 11.77
C LEU A 102 -9.38 -9.41 10.46
N GLU A 103 -8.92 -8.18 10.21
CA GLU A 103 -9.42 -7.33 9.12
C GLU A 103 -8.43 -7.14 7.98
N HIS A 104 -7.18 -7.60 8.14
CA HIS A 104 -6.12 -7.38 7.16
C HIS A 104 -5.39 -8.67 6.80
N GLU A 105 -4.71 -8.62 5.67
CA GLU A 105 -3.74 -9.61 5.23
C GLU A 105 -2.51 -8.90 4.70
N GLU A 106 -1.33 -9.47 4.95
CA GLU A 106 -0.08 -9.04 4.34
C GLU A 106 0.11 -9.77 3.01
N ILE A 107 0.29 -8.99 1.96
CA ILE A 107 0.56 -9.43 0.60
C ILE A 107 2.02 -9.16 0.30
N VAL A 108 2.71 -10.17 -0.22
CA VAL A 108 4.02 -10.01 -0.85
C VAL A 108 3.85 -10.30 -2.33
N ILE A 109 4.21 -9.34 -3.17
CA ILE A 109 4.28 -9.52 -4.62
C ILE A 109 5.71 -9.33 -5.11
N ARG A 110 5.95 -9.82 -6.32
CA ARG A 110 7.08 -9.40 -7.15
C ARG A 110 6.63 -9.04 -8.55
N THR A 111 7.44 -8.26 -9.27
CA THR A 111 7.21 -8.06 -10.70
C THR A 111 7.46 -9.38 -11.46
N ALA A 112 6.61 -9.70 -12.43
CA ALA A 112 6.74 -10.89 -13.28
C ALA A 112 8.05 -10.87 -14.07
N ASN A 113 8.33 -9.75 -14.73
CA ASN A 113 9.59 -9.52 -15.44
C ASN A 113 10.71 -9.11 -14.47
N PRO A 114 11.98 -9.46 -14.75
CA PRO A 114 13.14 -8.98 -13.99
C PRO A 114 13.28 -7.45 -13.97
N ILE A 115 14.18 -6.96 -13.13
CA ILE A 115 14.67 -5.58 -13.16
C ILE A 115 15.55 -5.44 -14.41
N PRO A 116 15.21 -4.53 -15.35
CA PRO A 116 16.02 -4.30 -16.53
C PRO A 116 17.29 -3.50 -16.18
N THR A 117 18.11 -3.22 -17.19
CA THR A 117 19.25 -2.29 -17.06
C THR A 117 18.83 -0.83 -17.01
N ALA A 118 17.57 -0.54 -17.34
CA ALA A 118 16.93 0.77 -17.21
C ALA A 118 16.18 0.90 -15.86
N PRO A 119 15.77 2.12 -15.45
CA PRO A 119 14.94 2.28 -14.27
C PRO A 119 13.64 1.48 -14.34
N LYS A 120 13.23 0.96 -13.18
CA LYS A 120 11.93 0.34 -12.97
C LYS A 120 11.35 0.81 -11.65
N PHE A 121 10.08 1.17 -11.67
CA PHE A 121 9.35 1.70 -10.54
C PHE A 121 8.20 0.76 -10.21
N ILE A 122 7.84 0.72 -8.93
CA ILE A 122 6.67 0.01 -8.44
C ILE A 122 6.00 0.88 -7.36
N ARG A 123 4.66 0.90 -7.33
CA ARG A 123 3.88 1.60 -6.30
C ARG A 123 2.59 0.84 -6.00
N LEU A 124 1.84 1.34 -5.03
CA LEU A 124 0.45 0.94 -4.81
C LEU A 124 -0.49 2.07 -5.22
N SER A 125 -1.62 1.67 -5.81
CA SER A 125 -2.82 2.47 -5.95
C SER A 125 -3.82 2.02 -4.91
N ILE A 126 -4.43 2.97 -4.20
CA ILE A 126 -5.38 2.71 -3.11
C ILE A 126 -6.68 3.42 -3.45
N GLN A 127 -7.78 2.68 -3.40
CA GLN A 127 -9.13 3.21 -3.59
C GLN A 127 -10.04 2.71 -2.48
N ILE A 128 -10.63 3.65 -1.73
CA ILE A 128 -11.66 3.33 -0.73
C ILE A 128 -12.98 3.03 -1.42
N ILE A 129 -13.69 2.01 -0.95
CA ILE A 129 -15.01 1.62 -1.44
C ILE A 129 -16.05 2.08 -0.40
N PRO A 130 -16.97 2.99 -0.76
CA PRO A 130 -17.99 3.53 0.14
C PRO A 130 -19.01 2.49 0.65
#